data_AF-A0A7D5N575-F1
#
_entry.id   AF-A0A7D5N575-F1
#
_cell.length_a   1.000
_cell.length_b   1.000
_cell.length_c   1.000
_cell.angle_alpha   90.00
_cell.angle_beta   90.00
_cell.angle_gamma   90.00
#
_symmetry.space_group_name_H-M   'P 1'
#
loop_
_entity.id
_entity.type
_entity.pdbx_description
1 polymer ?
#
loop_
_entity_poly.entity_id
_entity_poly.type
_entity_poly.pdbx_seq_one_letter_code
_entity_poly.pdbx_strand_id
1 'polypeptide(L)'
;MDQLLHGYIPYLLIVLCGVLLYANTFRHEFALDDEMIIVSNDYVQKGVAGIPEIMTTDMFDSYNKANKAEAGLSGGRFRPLSMISFALEQEFIGTYPEGMPDNAWDLNKNGKGDAFEDANGDGRFTLYDAKIKGMGMRHVNNVLLYALSICLLFYFLRRWVFPAYPLWPYSLCSCFWCILCIPK
;
A
#
# COMPACT_ATOMS: atom_id res chain seq x y z
N MET A 1 -27.46 4.96 23.44
CA MET A 1 -26.12 4.41 23.17
C MET A 1 -26.17 2.93 22.81
N ASP A 2 -26.95 2.11 23.54
CA ASP A 2 -26.99 0.67 23.29
C ASP A 2 -27.39 0.32 21.86
N GLN A 3 -28.40 0.96 21.26
CA GLN A 3 -28.79 0.67 19.87
C GLN A 3 -27.65 0.85 18.83
N LEU A 4 -26.66 1.72 19.08
CA LEU A 4 -25.53 1.95 18.17
C LEU A 4 -24.44 0.87 18.25
N LEU A 5 -24.41 0.08 19.33
CA LEU A 5 -23.38 -0.94 19.59
C LEU A 5 -23.84 -2.36 19.27
N HIS A 6 -25.03 -2.52 18.69
CA HIS A 6 -25.61 -3.81 18.35
C HIS A 6 -25.52 -4.10 16.85
N GLY A 7 -25.45 -5.39 16.50
CA GLY A 7 -25.37 -5.86 15.12
C GLY A 7 -24.09 -5.40 14.40
N TYR A 8 -24.27 -4.97 13.15
CA TYR A 8 -23.20 -4.55 12.24
C TYR A 8 -22.89 -3.04 12.28
N ILE A 9 -23.73 -2.24 12.95
CA ILE A 9 -23.58 -0.78 13.08
C ILE A 9 -22.19 -0.37 13.60
N PRO A 10 -21.63 -0.97 14.68
CA PRO A 10 -20.31 -0.55 15.17
C PRO A 10 -19.19 -0.76 14.14
N TYR A 11 -19.28 -1.80 13.31
CA TYR A 11 -18.33 -2.03 12.23
C TYR A 11 -18.41 -0.95 11.16
N LEU A 12 -19.63 -0.56 10.75
CA LEU A 12 -19.83 0.54 9.78
C LEU A 12 -19.27 1.86 10.30
N LEU A 13 -19.48 2.17 11.59
CA LEU A 13 -18.95 3.39 12.21
C LEU A 13 -17.42 3.40 12.22
N ILE A 14 -16.78 2.27 12.55
CA ILE A 14 -15.32 2.13 12.54
C ILE A 14 -14.76 2.31 11.13
N VAL A 15 -15.37 1.67 10.12
CA VAL A 15 -14.93 1.78 8.72
C VAL A 15 -15.14 3.21 8.20
N LEU A 16 -16.31 3.81 8.46
CA LEU A 16 -16.61 5.17 8.03
C LEU A 16 -15.66 6.19 8.66
N CYS A 17 -15.39 6.07 9.98
CA CYS A 17 -14.42 6.91 10.67
C CYS A 17 -13.04 6.81 10.02
N GLY A 18 -12.58 5.59 9.74
CA GLY A 18 -11.32 5.33 9.05
C GLY A 18 -11.23 5.95 7.66
N VAL A 19 -12.20 5.69 6.80
CA VAL A 19 -12.22 6.22 5.43
C VAL A 19 -12.26 7.75 5.44
N LEU A 20 -13.01 8.36 6.35
CA LEU A 20 -13.08 9.83 6.46
C LEU A 20 -11.74 10.43 6.92
N LEU A 21 -11.04 9.78 7.86
CA LEU A 21 -9.72 10.24 8.31
C LEU A 21 -8.67 10.18 7.18
N TYR A 22 -8.74 9.15 6.33
CA TYR A 22 -7.82 8.97 5.20
C TYR A 22 -8.33 9.56 3.88
N ALA A 23 -9.51 10.19 3.87
CA ALA A 23 -10.10 10.75 2.65
C ALA A 23 -9.18 11.80 2.00
N ASN A 24 -8.43 12.54 2.82
CA ASN A 24 -7.49 13.55 2.35
C ASN A 24 -6.23 12.95 1.70
N THR A 25 -5.90 11.70 1.98
CA THR A 25 -4.65 11.08 1.51
C THR A 25 -4.78 10.35 0.18
N PHE A 26 -6.01 10.16 -0.34
CA PHE A 26 -6.24 9.51 -1.65
C PHE A 26 -5.64 10.25 -2.84
N ARG A 27 -5.27 11.53 -2.69
CA ARG A 27 -4.65 12.35 -3.73
C ARG A 27 -3.13 12.41 -3.64
N HIS A 28 -2.52 11.73 -2.67
CA HIS A 28 -1.08 11.65 -2.57
C HIS A 28 -0.52 10.59 -3.52
N GLU A 29 0.68 10.86 -4.02
CA GLU A 29 1.46 9.94 -4.85
C GLU A 29 2.17 8.92 -3.94
N PHE A 30 3.40 8.56 -4.25
CA PHE A 30 4.20 7.65 -3.42
C PHE A 30 5.05 8.41 -2.40
N ALA A 31 5.25 7.82 -1.22
CA ALA A 31 6.21 8.34 -0.26
C ALA A 31 7.65 7.99 -0.67
N LEU A 32 8.63 8.71 -0.14
CA LEU A 32 10.05 8.50 -0.46
C LEU A 32 10.50 7.03 -0.23
N ASP A 33 9.97 6.39 0.81
CA ASP A 33 10.29 4.97 1.11
C ASP A 33 9.68 4.00 0.09
N ASP A 34 8.53 4.33 -0.50
CA ASP A 34 7.84 3.50 -1.49
C ASP A 34 8.64 3.42 -2.79
N GLU A 35 9.41 4.47 -3.12
CA GLU A 35 10.24 4.47 -4.32
C GLU A 35 11.28 3.35 -4.28
N MET A 36 11.93 3.15 -3.13
CA MET A 36 12.98 2.13 -2.97
C MET A 36 12.41 0.72 -2.86
N ILE A 37 11.22 0.58 -2.28
CA ILE A 37 10.63 -0.72 -1.93
C ILE A 37 9.74 -1.26 -3.04
N ILE A 38 8.98 -0.39 -3.70
CA ILE A 38 7.96 -0.77 -4.69
C ILE A 38 8.44 -0.39 -6.08
N VAL A 39 8.67 0.90 -6.31
CA VAL A 39 8.84 1.47 -7.66
C VAL A 39 10.17 1.04 -8.31
N SER A 40 11.25 1.11 -7.56
CA SER A 40 12.61 0.87 -8.03
C SER A 40 13.13 -0.51 -7.61
N ASN A 41 12.23 -1.42 -7.25
CA ASN A 41 12.57 -2.77 -6.84
C ASN A 41 12.16 -3.78 -7.92
N ASP A 42 13.15 -4.34 -8.61
CA ASP A 42 12.92 -5.26 -9.72
C ASP A 42 12.12 -6.50 -9.31
N TYR A 43 12.27 -6.95 -8.06
CA TYR A 43 11.54 -8.13 -7.57
C TYR A 43 10.04 -7.85 -7.43
N VAL A 44 9.67 -6.65 -7.00
CA VAL A 44 8.26 -6.22 -6.95
C VAL A 44 7.73 -5.95 -8.35
N GLN A 45 8.52 -5.29 -9.20
CA GLN A 45 8.15 -4.95 -10.58
C GLN A 45 7.88 -6.20 -11.45
N LYS A 46 8.54 -7.32 -11.17
CA LYS A 46 8.29 -8.64 -11.79
C LYS A 46 6.95 -9.27 -11.42
N GLY A 47 6.27 -8.78 -10.38
CA GLY A 47 5.03 -9.37 -9.87
C GLY A 47 5.26 -10.75 -9.23
N VAL A 48 4.35 -11.70 -9.46
CA VAL A 48 4.38 -13.08 -8.95
C VAL A 48 5.68 -13.80 -9.32
N ALA A 49 6.25 -13.49 -10.49
CA ALA A 49 7.52 -14.08 -10.92
C ALA A 49 8.71 -13.71 -10.02
N GLY A 50 8.65 -12.60 -9.28
CA GLY A 50 9.71 -12.15 -8.36
C GLY A 50 9.57 -12.63 -6.91
N ILE A 51 8.51 -13.39 -6.58
CA ILE A 51 8.29 -13.91 -5.22
C ILE A 51 9.46 -14.79 -4.70
N PRO A 52 10.07 -15.68 -5.50
CA PRO A 52 11.21 -16.47 -5.04
C PRO A 52 12.39 -15.61 -4.57
N GLU A 53 12.70 -14.54 -5.30
CA GLU A 53 13.74 -13.59 -4.93
C GLU A 53 13.35 -12.82 -3.66
N ILE A 54 12.13 -12.29 -3.56
CA ILE A 54 11.62 -11.60 -2.36
C ILE A 54 11.77 -12.46 -1.08
N MET A 55 11.60 -13.77 -1.20
CA MET A 55 11.69 -14.70 -0.07
C MET A 55 13.13 -15.03 0.34
N THR A 56 14.13 -14.70 -0.48
CA THR A 56 15.53 -15.10 -0.29
C THR A 56 16.50 -13.92 -0.18
N THR A 57 16.06 -12.70 -0.52
CA THR A 57 16.92 -11.50 -0.52
C THR A 57 16.48 -10.45 0.48
N ASP A 58 17.35 -9.46 0.69
CA ASP A 58 17.02 -8.24 1.42
C ASP A 58 15.98 -7.38 0.66
N MET A 59 15.14 -6.64 1.39
CA MET A 59 14.13 -5.77 0.79
C MET A 59 14.73 -4.67 -0.11
N PHE A 60 15.95 -4.20 0.16
CA PHE A 60 16.63 -3.17 -0.63
C PHE A 60 17.69 -3.74 -1.58
N ASP A 61 17.81 -5.07 -1.70
CA ASP A 61 18.89 -5.71 -2.45
C ASP A 61 18.90 -5.28 -3.93
N SER A 62 17.76 -5.35 -4.61
CA SER A 62 17.62 -4.89 -6.01
C SER A 62 17.93 -3.40 -6.16
N TYR A 63 17.39 -2.56 -5.29
CA TYR A 63 17.62 -1.11 -5.31
C TYR A 63 19.11 -0.76 -5.12
N ASN A 64 19.78 -1.41 -4.17
CA ASN A 64 21.20 -1.17 -3.91
C ASN A 64 22.07 -1.65 -5.08
N LYS A 65 21.73 -2.79 -5.69
CA LYS A 65 22.42 -3.30 -6.89
C LYS A 65 22.28 -2.34 -8.07
N ALA A 66 21.09 -1.81 -8.31
CA ALA A 66 20.84 -0.84 -9.38
C ALA A 66 21.62 0.47 -9.17
N ASN A 67 21.71 0.95 -7.93
CA ASN A 67 22.36 2.23 -7.61
C ASN A 67 23.85 2.13 -7.25
N LYS A 68 24.44 0.92 -7.30
CA LYS A 68 25.81 0.63 -6.82
C LYS A 68 26.06 1.16 -5.40
N ALA A 69 25.01 1.23 -4.59
CA ALA A 69 25.11 1.67 -3.21
C ALA A 69 25.62 0.49 -2.39
N GLU A 70 26.63 0.72 -1.55
CA GLU A 70 26.98 -0.28 -0.54
C GLU A 70 25.78 -0.43 0.40
N ALA A 71 25.40 -1.68 0.69
CA ALA A 71 24.39 -1.99 1.70
C ALA A 71 24.94 -1.57 3.08
N GLY A 72 24.87 -0.27 3.38
CA GLY A 72 25.58 0.38 4.50
C GLY A 72 25.06 0.01 5.89
N LEU A 73 24.27 -1.05 6.01
CA LEU A 73 23.68 -1.50 7.26
C LEU A 73 23.79 -3.01 7.34
N SER A 74 24.60 -3.49 8.30
CA SER A 74 24.70 -4.90 8.63
C SER A 74 23.36 -5.42 9.17
N GLY A 75 22.93 -6.60 8.71
CA GLY A 75 21.81 -7.33 9.28
C GLY A 75 20.61 -7.60 8.38
N GLY A 76 20.48 -6.92 7.25
CA GLY A 76 19.34 -7.11 6.34
C GLY A 76 17.97 -6.75 6.96
N ARG A 77 17.14 -6.03 6.21
CA ARG A 77 15.74 -5.73 6.48
C ARG A 77 14.85 -6.73 5.72
N PHE A 78 14.74 -7.95 6.24
CA PHE A 78 13.87 -8.99 5.68
C PHE A 78 12.39 -8.74 6.01
N ARG A 79 11.56 -8.45 5.00
CA ARG A 79 10.11 -8.18 5.11
C ARG A 79 9.32 -8.80 3.95
N PRO A 80 9.33 -10.13 3.80
CA PRO A 80 8.81 -10.78 2.60
C PRO A 80 7.30 -10.60 2.42
N LEU A 81 6.51 -10.58 3.50
CA LEU A 81 5.05 -10.53 3.40
C LEU A 81 4.53 -9.23 2.78
N SER A 82 5.09 -8.08 3.17
CA SER A 82 4.71 -6.79 2.56
C SER A 82 5.14 -6.74 1.10
N MET A 83 6.36 -7.20 0.80
CA MET A 83 6.90 -7.24 -0.58
C MET A 83 6.08 -8.15 -1.50
N ILE A 84 5.67 -9.33 -1.02
CA ILE A 84 4.78 -10.23 -1.75
C ILE A 84 3.45 -9.54 -2.02
N SER A 85 2.87 -8.83 -1.03
CA SER A 85 1.63 -8.09 -1.26
C SER A 85 1.78 -7.04 -2.36
N PHE A 86 2.92 -6.33 -2.38
CA PHE A 86 3.19 -5.32 -3.39
C PHE A 86 3.40 -5.93 -4.78
N ALA A 87 4.04 -7.09 -4.86
CA ALA A 87 4.23 -7.84 -6.10
C ALA A 87 2.90 -8.38 -6.64
N LEU A 88 2.02 -8.87 -5.78
CA LEU A 88 0.66 -9.28 -6.17
C LEU A 88 -0.16 -8.10 -6.69
N GLU A 89 -0.08 -6.93 -6.04
CA GLU A 89 -0.70 -5.71 -6.56
C GLU A 89 -0.11 -5.29 -7.90
N GLN A 90 1.21 -5.48 -8.08
CA GLN A 90 1.88 -5.15 -9.34
C GLN A 90 1.37 -6.01 -10.51
N GLU A 91 0.98 -7.27 -10.29
CA GLU A 91 0.36 -8.10 -11.33
C GLU A 91 -0.92 -7.48 -11.90
N PHE A 92 -1.70 -6.79 -11.07
CA PHE A 92 -2.93 -6.12 -11.53
C PHE A 92 -2.67 -4.76 -12.18
N ILE A 93 -1.57 -4.08 -11.81
CA ILE A 93 -1.20 -2.76 -12.34
C ILE A 93 -0.46 -2.88 -13.68
N GLY A 94 0.38 -3.90 -13.82
CA GLY A 94 1.25 -4.17 -14.96
C GLY A 94 2.68 -4.45 -14.52
N THR A 95 3.26 -5.54 -15.00
CA THR A 95 4.61 -5.99 -14.62
C THR A 95 5.69 -5.54 -15.59
N TYR A 96 6.91 -5.41 -15.06
CA TYR A 96 8.12 -5.03 -15.79
C TYR A 96 9.22 -6.05 -15.49
N PRO A 97 9.26 -7.19 -16.19
CA PRO A 97 10.16 -8.31 -15.86
C PRO A 97 11.65 -7.99 -16.02
N GLU A 98 11.98 -7.07 -16.92
CA GLU A 98 13.35 -6.62 -17.22
C GLU A 98 13.66 -5.22 -16.62
N GLY A 99 12.79 -4.74 -15.72
CA GLY A 99 12.83 -3.36 -15.22
C GLY A 99 11.98 -2.41 -16.06
N MET A 100 11.67 -1.25 -15.50
CA MET A 100 10.79 -0.26 -16.13
C MET A 100 11.56 0.50 -17.23
N PRO A 101 11.15 0.40 -18.51
CA PRO A 101 11.81 1.11 -19.61
C PRO A 101 11.47 2.62 -19.62
N ASP A 102 12.31 3.45 -20.24
CA ASP A 102 12.12 4.91 -20.29
C ASP A 102 10.78 5.34 -20.91
N ASN A 103 10.23 4.53 -21.82
CA ASN A 103 8.93 4.73 -22.45
C ASN A 103 7.79 3.98 -21.76
N ALA A 104 7.94 3.56 -20.50
CA ALA A 104 6.90 2.86 -19.75
C ALA A 104 5.60 3.66 -19.57
N TRP A 105 5.64 4.98 -19.80
CA TRP A 105 4.48 5.86 -19.83
C TRP A 105 3.58 5.65 -21.06
N ASP A 106 4.13 5.15 -22.17
CA ASP A 106 3.41 4.89 -23.43
C ASP A 106 2.71 3.53 -23.33
N LEU A 107 1.50 3.56 -22.76
CA LEU A 107 0.73 2.36 -22.44
C LEU A 107 0.16 1.70 -23.70
N ASN A 108 -0.19 2.50 -24.71
CA ASN A 108 -0.75 1.99 -25.97
C ASN A 108 0.32 1.78 -27.06
N LYS A 109 1.58 2.12 -26.80
CA LYS A 109 2.75 1.94 -27.68
C LYS A 109 2.65 2.71 -28.99
N ASN A 110 1.99 3.87 -28.98
CA ASN A 110 1.81 4.69 -30.18
C ASN A 110 2.88 5.80 -30.33
N GLY A 111 3.74 5.99 -29.32
CA GLY A 111 4.80 6.98 -29.28
C GLY A 111 4.33 8.43 -29.12
N LYS A 112 3.09 8.66 -28.67
CA LYS A 112 2.48 9.97 -28.45
C LYS A 112 1.92 10.02 -27.04
N GLY A 113 2.17 11.13 -26.34
CA GLY A 113 1.57 11.36 -25.04
C GLY A 113 0.07 11.60 -25.15
N ASP A 114 -0.72 10.63 -24.72
CA ASP A 114 -2.17 10.72 -24.66
C ASP A 114 -2.65 11.17 -23.27
N ALA A 115 -3.74 11.95 -23.20
CA ALA A 115 -4.21 12.51 -21.92
C ALA A 115 -4.54 11.49 -20.81
N PHE A 116 -4.72 10.20 -21.15
CA PHE A 116 -4.94 9.14 -20.17
C PHE A 116 -3.63 8.55 -19.60
N GLU A 117 -2.49 8.88 -20.19
CA GLU A 117 -1.14 8.44 -19.80
C GLU A 117 -0.43 9.45 -18.90
N ASP A 118 -0.92 10.69 -18.88
CA ASP A 118 -0.53 11.75 -17.95
C ASP A 118 -1.16 11.48 -16.59
N ALA A 119 -0.43 10.76 -15.72
CA ALA A 119 -0.98 10.24 -14.48
C ALA A 119 -1.07 11.31 -13.37
N ASN A 120 -0.21 12.34 -13.42
CA ASN A 120 -0.23 13.45 -12.45
C ASN A 120 -0.92 14.72 -12.99
N GLY A 121 -1.23 14.79 -14.29
CA GLY A 121 -1.89 15.93 -14.93
C GLY A 121 -0.97 17.13 -15.16
N ASP A 122 0.35 16.95 -15.22
CA ASP A 122 1.32 18.04 -15.38
C ASP A 122 1.61 18.38 -16.85
N GLY A 123 1.05 17.61 -17.80
CA GLY A 123 1.22 17.78 -19.23
C GLY A 123 2.56 17.28 -19.78
N ARG A 124 3.36 16.58 -18.98
CA ARG A 124 4.58 15.88 -19.39
C ARG A 124 4.34 14.37 -19.33
N PHE A 125 4.98 13.66 -20.24
CA PHE A 125 4.88 12.21 -20.33
C PHE A 125 6.26 11.62 -20.07
N THR A 126 6.46 11.15 -18.84
CA THR A 126 7.77 10.76 -18.34
C THR A 126 7.70 9.42 -17.64
N LEU A 127 8.87 8.85 -17.34
CA LEU A 127 8.96 7.66 -16.49
C LEU A 127 8.24 7.85 -15.14
N TYR A 128 8.13 9.10 -14.65
CA TYR A 128 7.42 9.39 -13.41
C TYR A 128 5.94 8.99 -13.46
N ASP A 129 5.26 9.21 -14.59
CA ASP A 129 3.87 8.82 -14.80
C ASP A 129 3.67 7.31 -14.68
N ALA A 130 4.62 6.55 -15.23
CA ALA A 130 4.65 5.10 -15.08
C ALA A 130 4.91 4.66 -13.63
N LYS A 131 5.74 5.41 -12.88
CA LYS A 131 6.06 5.13 -11.46
C LYS A 131 4.88 5.37 -10.53
N ILE A 132 4.12 6.45 -10.72
CA ILE A 132 2.94 6.77 -9.89
C ILE A 132 1.71 5.94 -10.27
N LYS A 133 1.75 5.23 -11.40
CA LYS A 133 0.66 4.39 -11.88
C LYS A 133 0.26 3.37 -10.84
N GLY A 134 -1.03 3.37 -10.49
CA GLY A 134 -1.60 2.43 -9.54
C GLY A 134 -1.33 2.75 -8.07
N MET A 135 -0.60 3.82 -7.73
CA MET A 135 -0.38 4.21 -6.32
C MET A 135 -1.70 4.49 -5.59
N GLY A 136 -2.68 5.12 -6.26
CA GLY A 136 -4.02 5.29 -5.72
C GLY A 136 -4.72 3.96 -5.40
N MET A 137 -4.56 2.94 -6.27
CA MET A 137 -5.10 1.59 -6.04
C MET A 137 -4.45 0.95 -4.80
N ARG A 138 -3.12 1.02 -4.68
CA ARG A 138 -2.36 0.51 -3.54
C ARG A 138 -2.80 1.17 -2.23
N HIS A 139 -3.00 2.49 -2.25
CA HIS A 139 -3.48 3.22 -1.09
C HIS A 139 -4.89 2.78 -0.68
N VAL A 140 -5.82 2.66 -1.63
CA VAL A 140 -7.19 2.14 -1.38
C VAL A 140 -7.13 0.73 -0.80
N ASN A 141 -6.34 -0.17 -1.38
CA ASN A 141 -6.18 -1.53 -0.88
C ASN A 141 -5.67 -1.55 0.56
N ASN A 142 -4.65 -0.74 0.87
CA ASN A 142 -4.11 -0.63 2.21
C ASN A 142 -5.16 -0.12 3.21
N VAL A 143 -5.93 0.92 2.86
CA VAL A 143 -7.02 1.44 3.72
C VAL A 143 -8.08 0.37 3.97
N LEU A 144 -8.48 -0.39 2.95
CA LEU A 144 -9.47 -1.47 3.07
C LEU A 144 -8.97 -2.64 3.92
N LEU A 145 -7.73 -3.08 3.70
CA LEU A 145 -7.11 -4.15 4.49
C LEU A 145 -6.95 -3.74 5.96
N TYR A 146 -6.55 -2.50 6.20
CA TYR A 146 -6.46 -1.97 7.55
C TYR A 146 -7.85 -1.89 8.20
N ALA A 147 -8.87 -1.39 7.51
CA ALA A 147 -10.24 -1.36 8.01
C ALA A 147 -10.77 -2.77 8.35
N LEU A 148 -10.48 -3.77 7.50
CA LEU A 148 -10.78 -5.17 7.76
C LEU A 148 -10.04 -5.68 9.01
N SER A 149 -8.75 -5.36 9.16
CA SER A 149 -7.96 -5.76 10.33
C SER A 149 -8.55 -5.23 11.64
N ILE A 150 -9.03 -3.99 11.65
CA ILE A 150 -9.68 -3.38 12.81
C ILE A 150 -11.06 -4.01 13.07
N CYS A 151 -11.82 -4.37 12.02
CA CYS A 151 -13.07 -5.10 12.19
C CYS A 151 -12.85 -6.48 12.83
N LEU A 152 -11.80 -7.21 12.40
CA LEU A 152 -11.41 -8.49 12.99
C LEU A 152 -10.93 -8.33 14.43
N LEU A 153 -10.13 -7.29 14.71
CA LEU A 153 -9.70 -6.95 16.06
C LEU A 153 -10.89 -6.62 16.96
N PHE A 154 -11.84 -5.80 16.49
CA PHE A 154 -13.06 -5.48 17.21
C PHE A 154 -13.87 -6.73 17.51
N TYR A 155 -14.04 -7.62 16.52
CA TYR A 155 -14.70 -8.91 16.70
C TYR A 155 -14.03 -9.75 17.80
N PHE A 156 -12.70 -9.90 17.76
CA PHE A 156 -11.92 -10.63 18.74
C PHE A 156 -12.05 -10.01 20.15
N LEU A 157 -11.84 -8.70 20.28
CA LEU A 157 -11.93 -7.98 21.55
C LEU A 157 -13.32 -8.08 22.17
N ARG A 158 -14.37 -7.91 21.36
CA ARG A 158 -15.76 -8.00 21.82
C ARG A 158 -16.13 -9.41 22.24
N ARG A 159 -15.65 -10.44 21.52
CA ARG A 159 -16.07 -11.82 21.76
C ARG A 159 -15.34 -12.46 22.93
N TRP A 160 -14.03 -12.21 23.08
CA TRP A 160 -13.16 -12.97 24.00
C TRP A 160 -12.54 -12.13 25.12
N VAL A 161 -12.17 -10.87 24.87
CA VAL A 161 -11.40 -10.08 25.85
C VAL A 161 -12.33 -9.27 26.76
N PHE A 162 -13.30 -8.57 26.19
CA PHE A 162 -14.22 -7.69 26.92
C PHE A 162 -15.70 -8.07 26.72
N PRO A 163 -16.09 -9.34 26.98
CA PRO A 163 -17.48 -9.76 26.79
C PRO A 163 -18.47 -9.01 27.70
N ALA A 164 -18.01 -8.56 28.87
CA ALA A 164 -18.82 -7.82 29.84
C ALA A 164 -18.91 -6.31 29.55
N TYR A 165 -18.02 -5.76 28.72
CA TYR A 165 -17.92 -4.31 28.50
C TYR A 165 -17.90 -3.95 27.01
N PRO A 166 -19.07 -3.74 26.39
CA PRO A 166 -19.17 -3.54 24.93
C PRO A 166 -18.55 -2.24 24.41
N LEU A 167 -18.34 -1.23 25.29
CA LEU A 167 -17.77 0.07 24.93
C LEU A 167 -16.24 0.05 24.79
N TRP A 168 -15.54 -0.78 25.57
CA TRP A 168 -14.06 -0.82 25.56
C TRP A 168 -13.45 -1.23 24.22
N PRO A 169 -13.95 -2.28 23.54
CA PRO A 169 -13.49 -2.63 22.19
C PRO A 169 -13.62 -1.48 21.19
N TYR A 170 -14.71 -0.72 21.25
CA TYR A 170 -14.96 0.40 20.33
C TYR A 170 -13.96 1.54 20.56
N SER A 171 -13.75 1.94 21.81
CA SER A 171 -12.79 3.00 22.16
C SER A 171 -11.37 2.61 21.78
N LEU A 172 -10.96 1.36 22.03
CA LEU A 172 -9.63 0.86 21.65
C LEU A 172 -9.44 0.91 20.13
N CYS A 173 -10.38 0.34 19.37
CA CYS A 173 -10.31 0.33 17.90
C CYS A 173 -10.32 1.74 17.30
N SER A 174 -11.09 2.67 17.87
CA SER A 174 -11.10 4.08 17.43
C SER A 174 -9.79 4.79 17.72
N CYS A 175 -9.17 4.52 18.89
CA CYS A 175 -7.84 5.05 19.21
C CYS A 175 -6.74 4.52 18.27
N PHE A 176 -6.81 3.24 17.86
CA PHE A 176 -5.87 2.67 16.89
C PHE A 176 -5.91 3.43 15.56
N TRP A 177 -7.09 3.83 15.08
CA TRP A 177 -7.22 4.67 13.90
C TRP A 177 -6.54 6.04 14.08
N CYS A 178 -6.76 6.70 15.21
CA CYS A 178 -6.18 8.03 15.46
C CYS A 178 -4.65 8.01 15.58
N ILE A 179 -4.06 6.98 16.18
CA ILE A 179 -2.60 6.85 16.34
C ILE A 179 -1.90 6.68 14.99
N LEU A 180 -2.55 5.99 14.05
CA LEU A 180 -1.97 5.67 12.75
C LEU A 180 -2.28 6.73 11.67
N CYS A 181 -3.24 7.62 11.93
CA CYS A 181 -3.57 8.79 11.10
C CYS A 181 -2.64 9.99 11.35
N ILE A 182 -1.46 9.80 11.95
CA ILE A 182 -0.47 10.88 12.02
C ILE A 182 0.05 11.09 10.59
N PRO A 183 -0.19 12.25 9.95
CA PRO A 183 0.30 12.51 8.62
C PRO A 183 1.83 12.44 8.67
N LYS A 184 2.41 11.52 7.89
CA LYS A 184 3.82 11.56 7.53
C LYS A 184 3.99 12.36 6.26
#